data_AF-A0AAE3HJM7-F1
#
_entry.id   AF-A0AAE3HJM7-F1
#
_cell.length_a   1.000
_cell.length_b   1.000
_cell.length_c   1.000
_cell.angle_alpha   90.00
_cell.angle_beta   90.00
_cell.angle_gamma   90.00
#
_symmetry.space_group_name_H-M   'P 1'
#
loop_
_entity.id
_entity.type
_entity.pdbx_description
1 polymer ?
#
loop_
_entity_poly.entity_id
_entity_poly.type
_entity_poly.pdbx_seq_one_letter_code
_entity_poly.pdbx_strand_id
1 'polypeptide(L)'
;MGRKNNILYEVKVMAMKDYFKGLKSVKRISEELNINVSTVKTSVKIYCTKGESGLLPKKIHNTYSKELKQAAIEDYFAGKDSQWDISLKYGLSSHAQL
;
A
#
# COMPACT_ATOMS: atom_id res chain seq x y z
N MET A 1 -12.51 1.69 14.96
CA MET A 1 -11.04 1.57 14.82
C MET A 1 -10.52 2.77 14.04
N GLY A 2 -9.70 3.61 14.69
CA GLY A 2 -9.26 4.90 14.14
C GLY A 2 -8.38 4.75 12.89
N ARG A 3 -8.53 5.70 11.96
CA ARG A 3 -7.73 5.81 10.73
C ARG A 3 -6.25 5.83 11.09
N LYS A 4 -5.48 4.89 10.53
CA LYS A 4 -4.02 4.91 10.62
C LYS A 4 -3.52 6.18 9.91
N ASN A 5 -2.74 7.00 10.62
CA ASN A 5 -2.03 8.13 10.02
C ASN A 5 -1.15 7.60 8.89
N ASN A 6 -1.41 8.05 7.67
CA ASN A 6 -0.58 7.78 6.51
C ASN A 6 0.70 8.61 6.65
N ILE A 7 1.71 8.05 7.30
CA ILE A 7 3.03 8.68 7.38
C ILE A 7 3.63 8.72 5.99
N LEU A 8 4.06 9.93 5.60
CA LEU A 8 4.74 10.17 4.34
C LEU A 8 5.97 9.26 4.22
N TYR A 9 6.16 8.70 3.03
CA TYR A 9 7.30 7.86 2.70
C TYR A 9 8.63 8.53 3.05
N GLU A 10 8.78 9.80 2.70
CA GLU A 10 9.98 10.59 2.94
C GLU A 10 10.33 10.68 4.42
N VAL A 11 9.32 10.93 5.27
CA VAL A 11 9.47 11.01 6.72
C VAL A 11 9.94 9.67 7.29
N LYS A 12 9.41 8.56 6.78
CA LYS A 12 9.81 7.21 7.18
C LYS A 12 11.24 6.88 6.77
N VAL A 13 11.65 7.29 5.56
CA VAL A 13 13.03 7.12 5.07
C VAL A 13 14.00 7.96 5.88
N MET A 14 13.67 9.23 6.17
CA MET A 14 14.49 10.09 7.02
C MET A 14 14.71 9.49 8.40
N ALA A 15 13.64 8.99 9.03
CA ALA A 15 13.74 8.33 10.33
C ALA A 15 14.63 7.08 10.30
N MET A 16 14.57 6.27 9.24
CA MET A 16 15.49 5.14 9.11
C MET A 16 16.93 5.60 8.88
N LYS A 17 17.16 6.64 8.07
CA LYS A 17 18.51 7.22 7.89
C LYS A 17 19.10 7.71 9.22
N ASP A 18 18.31 8.42 10.02
CA ASP A 18 18.70 8.88 11.35
C ASP A 18 19.04 7.71 12.29
N TYR A 19 18.27 6.61 12.20
CA TYR A 19 18.54 5.38 12.96
C TYR A 19 19.89 4.76 12.56
N PHE A 20 20.16 4.60 11.27
CA PHE A 20 21.42 4.01 10.78
C PHE A 20 22.64 4.92 11.02
N LYS A 21 22.43 6.24 11.10
CA LYS A 21 23.46 7.21 11.53
C LYS A 21 23.71 7.21 13.05
N GLY A 22 22.92 6.46 13.83
CA GLY A 22 23.02 6.44 15.30
C GLY A 22 22.46 7.69 15.99
N LEU A 23 21.77 8.57 15.26
CA LEU A 23 21.24 9.83 15.79
C LEU A 23 20.00 9.63 16.66
N LYS A 24 19.19 8.61 16.32
CA LYS A 24 17.91 8.34 17.00
C LYS A 24 17.73 6.86 17.28
N SER A 25 17.23 6.55 18.47
CA SER A 25 16.85 5.18 18.84
C SER A 25 15.46 4.82 18.30
N VAL A 26 15.17 3.53 18.21
CA VAL A 26 13.84 3.02 17.80
C VAL A 26 12.70 3.62 18.63
N LYS A 27 12.93 3.83 19.93
CA LYS A 27 11.95 4.43 20.85
C LYS A 27 11.69 5.90 20.50
N ARG A 28 12.75 6.68 20.27
CA ARG A 28 12.66 8.09 19.87
C ARG A 28 11.87 8.25 18.56
N ILE A 29 12.16 7.40 17.57
CA ILE A 29 11.46 7.40 16.26
C ILE A 29 9.98 7.02 16.41
N SER A 30 9.69 6.05 17.29
CA SER A 30 8.32 5.64 17.60
C SER A 30 7.50 6.78 18.19
N GLU A 31 8.09 7.54 19.11
CA GLU A 31 7.47 8.71 19.74
C GLU A 31 7.29 9.87 18.73
N GLU A 32 8.33 10.22 17.98
CA GLU A 32 8.28 11.31 16.98
C GLU A 32 7.27 11.04 15.86
N LEU A 33 7.21 9.81 15.37
CA LEU A 33 6.29 9.43 14.29
C LEU A 33 4.92 8.96 14.79
N ASN A 34 4.71 8.92 16.10
CA ASN A 34 3.52 8.36 16.75
C ASN A 34 3.14 6.97 16.19
N ILE A 35 4.14 6.11 15.99
CA ILE A 35 3.95 4.73 15.51
C ILE A 35 4.39 3.74 16.55
N ASN A 36 3.79 2.55 16.52
CA ASN A 36 4.22 1.47 17.37
C ASN A 36 5.69 1.12 17.11
N VAL A 37 6.45 0.90 18.19
CA VAL A 37 7.85 0.45 18.16
C VAL A 37 8.03 -0.77 17.26
N SER A 38 7.05 -1.68 17.21
CA SER A 38 7.06 -2.86 16.34
C SER A 38 7.08 -2.48 14.86
N THR A 39 6.38 -1.42 14.47
CA THR A 39 6.37 -0.89 13.09
C THR A 39 7.72 -0.31 12.70
N VAL A 40 8.40 0.38 13.63
CA VAL A 40 9.78 0.84 13.46
C VAL A 40 10.71 -0.37 13.29
N LYS A 41 10.56 -1.35 14.20
CA LYS A 41 11.05 -2.75 14.14
C LYS A 41 11.14 -3.28 12.70
N THR A 42 9.95 -3.44 12.14
CA THR A 42 9.74 -4.00 10.81
C THR A 42 10.31 -3.11 9.72
N SER A 43 10.21 -1.79 9.84
CA SER A 43 10.74 -0.85 8.86
C SER A 43 12.27 -0.91 8.77
N VAL A 44 12.97 -1.06 9.91
CA VAL A 44 14.43 -1.27 9.94
C VAL A 44 14.81 -2.57 9.23
N LYS A 45 14.11 -3.68 9.49
CA LYS A 45 14.35 -4.97 8.80
C LYS A 45 14.15 -4.87 7.29
N ILE A 46 13.07 -4.20 6.88
CA ILE A 46 12.78 -3.97 5.46
C ILE A 46 13.87 -3.11 4.82
N TYR A 47 14.29 -2.04 5.49
CA TYR A 47 15.36 -1.17 5.02
C TYR A 47 16.69 -1.92 4.87
N CYS A 48 17.02 -2.81 5.80
CA CYS A 48 18.23 -3.64 5.73
C CYS A 48 18.21 -4.64 4.56
N THR A 49 17.04 -5.17 4.20
CA THR A 49 16.91 -6.19 3.13
C THR A 49 16.67 -5.62 1.74
N LYS A 50 15.92 -4.51 1.65
CA LYS A 50 15.41 -3.95 0.39
C LYS A 50 15.77 -2.49 0.17
N GLY A 51 16.51 -1.87 1.11
CA GLY A 51 16.83 -0.44 1.07
C GLY A 51 15.61 0.46 1.18
N GLU A 52 15.75 1.68 0.68
CA GLU A 52 14.70 2.71 0.65
C GLU A 52 13.46 2.23 -0.13
N SER A 53 13.67 1.53 -1.24
CA SER A 53 12.61 0.97 -2.09
C SER A 53 11.67 0.02 -1.35
N GLY A 54 12.15 -0.65 -0.29
CA GLY A 54 11.32 -1.52 0.54
C GLY A 54 10.30 -0.77 1.39
N LEU A 55 10.57 0.50 1.72
CA LEU A 55 9.69 1.35 2.51
C LEU A 55 8.64 2.07 1.67
N LEU A 56 8.75 2.00 0.34
CA LEU A 56 7.79 2.60 -0.56
C LEU A 56 6.39 2.16 -0.16
N PRO A 57 5.43 3.09 -0.06
CA PRO A 57 4.05 2.71 0.14
C PRO A 57 3.71 1.78 -1.02
N LYS A 58 3.43 0.50 -0.73
CA LYS A 58 2.78 -0.34 -1.72
C LYS A 58 1.56 0.45 -2.17
N LYS A 59 1.38 0.62 -3.48
CA LYS A 59 0.09 1.01 -4.06
C LYS A 59 -0.91 -0.11 -3.75
N ILE A 60 -1.32 -0.25 -2.49
CA ILE A 60 -2.43 -1.12 -2.09
C ILE A 60 -3.70 -0.31 -2.24
N HIS A 61 -3.87 0.20 -3.45
CA HIS A 61 -5.15 0.54 -3.99
C HIS A 61 -5.13 -0.06 -5.39
N ASN A 62 -5.36 -1.37 -5.48
CA ASN A 62 -6.07 -1.92 -6.63
C ASN A 62 -7.54 -1.49 -6.53
N THR A 63 -7.79 -0.19 -6.29
CA THR A 63 -9.05 0.42 -6.69
C THR A 63 -8.98 0.35 -8.20
N TYR A 64 -9.72 -0.60 -8.78
CA TYR A 64 -9.97 -0.61 -10.20
C TYR A 64 -10.28 0.83 -10.61
N SER A 65 -9.42 1.42 -11.45
CA SER A 65 -9.62 2.77 -11.95
C SER A 65 -11.02 2.87 -12.52
N LYS A 66 -11.67 4.04 -12.41
CA LYS A 66 -13.02 4.24 -12.97
C LYS A 66 -13.11 3.77 -14.43
N GLU A 67 -12.05 4.01 -15.18
CA GLU A 67 -11.86 3.58 -16.57
C GLU A 67 -11.94 2.06 -16.73
N LEU A 68 -11.32 1.28 -15.83
CA LEU A 68 -11.34 -0.18 -15.85
C LEU A 68 -12.72 -0.72 -15.50
N LYS A 69 -13.42 -0.08 -14.55
CA LYS A 69 -14.81 -0.43 -14.22
C LYS A 69 -15.78 -0.11 -15.35
N GLN A 70 -15.65 1.04 -16.00
CA GLN A 70 -16.49 1.41 -17.14
C GLN A 70 -16.31 0.44 -18.31
N ALA A 71 -15.07 0.10 -18.65
CA ALA A 71 -14.78 -0.89 -19.69
C ALA A 71 -15.42 -2.26 -19.38
N ALA A 72 -15.36 -2.72 -18.12
CA ALA A 72 -15.99 -3.98 -17.72
C ALA A 72 -17.54 -3.95 -17.78
N ILE A 73 -18.15 -2.80 -17.45
CA ILE A 73 -19.60 -2.59 -17.55
C ILE A 73 -20.04 -2.53 -19.02
N GLU A 74 -19.30 -1.83 -19.88
CA GLU A 74 -19.57 -1.75 -21.32
C GLU A 74 -19.45 -3.13 -21.99
N ASP A 75 -18.43 -3.92 -21.65
CA ASP A 75 -18.30 -5.30 -22.14
C ASP A 75 -19.44 -6.21 -21.66
N TYR A 76 -19.92 -6.02 -20.42
CA TYR A 76 -21.07 -6.75 -19.88
C TYR A 76 -22.37 -6.38 -20.61
N PHE A 77 -22.61 -5.09 -20.84
CA PHE A 77 -23.77 -4.62 -21.62
C PHE A 77 -23.68 -5.00 -23.11
N ALA A 78 -22.48 -5.14 -23.67
CA ALA A 78 -22.27 -5.62 -25.03
C ALA A 78 -22.63 -7.11 -25.22
N GLY A 79 -22.87 -7.86 -24.12
CA GLY A 79 -23.42 -9.22 -24.16
C GLY A 79 -22.53 -10.27 -24.80
N LYS A 80 -21.22 -9.99 -24.93
CA LYS A 80 -20.26 -10.87 -25.63
C LYS A 80 -19.72 -11.99 -24.75
N ASP A 81 -19.68 -11.78 -23.43
CA ASP A 81 -19.05 -12.67 -22.47
C ASP A 81 -19.87 -12.74 -21.17
N SER A 82 -19.80 -13.87 -20.46
CA SER A 82 -20.47 -14.01 -19.16
C SER A 82 -19.79 -13.12 -18.10
N GLN A 83 -20.51 -12.75 -17.05
CA GLN A 83 -19.96 -11.98 -15.92
C GLN A 83 -18.68 -12.62 -15.34
N TRP A 84 -18.57 -13.95 -15.41
CA TRP A 84 -17.40 -14.71 -14.97
C TRP A 84 -16.18 -14.49 -15.88
N ASP A 85 -16.34 -14.61 -17.19
CA ASP A 85 -15.29 -14.37 -18.19
C ASP A 85 -14.81 -12.91 -18.14
N ILE A 86 -15.73 -11.95 -17.95
CA ILE A 86 -15.39 -10.53 -17.78
C ILE A 86 -14.61 -10.30 -16.48
N SER A 87 -15.01 -10.92 -15.37
CA SER A 87 -14.29 -10.81 -14.10
C SER A 87 -12.87 -11.38 -14.21
N LEU A 88 -12.70 -12.48 -14.94
CA LEU A 88 -11.39 -13.08 -15.22
C LEU A 88 -10.54 -12.17 -16.11
N LYS A 89 -11.11 -11.64 -17.20
CA LYS A 89 -10.46 -10.74 -18.17
C LYS A 89 -9.92 -9.46 -17.51
N TYR A 90 -10.67 -8.91 -16.56
CA TYR A 90 -10.33 -7.65 -15.88
C TYR A 90 -9.68 -7.83 -14.49
N GLY A 91 -9.43 -9.07 -14.07
CA GLY A 91 -8.81 -9.37 -12.78
C GLY A 91 -9.65 -8.91 -11.58
N LEU A 92 -10.97 -8.92 -11.70
CA LEU A 92 -11.92 -8.48 -10.68
C LEU A 92 -12.10 -9.58 -9.63
N SER A 93 -11.57 -9.36 -8.43
CA SER A 93 -11.59 -10.34 -7.33
C SER A 93 -12.96 -10.51 -6.63
N SER A 94 -14.00 -9.74 -6.95
CA SER A 94 -15.30 -9.81 -6.24
C SER A 94 -16.49 -9.52 -7.15
N HIS A 95 -17.51 -10.39 -7.06
CA HIS A 95 -18.78 -10.32 -7.79
C HIS A 95 -19.66 -9.12 -7.42
N ALA A 96 -19.42 -8.48 -6.27
CA ALA A 96 -20.28 -7.43 -5.72
C ALA A 96 -19.89 -5.99 -6.14
N GLN A 97 -18.97 -5.84 -7.11
CA GLN A 97 -18.40 -4.52 -7.47
C GLN A 97 -18.63 -4.11 -8.92
N LEU A 98 -19.41 -4.87 -9.67
CA LEU A 98 -20.00 -4.50 -10.96
C LEU A 98 -21.36 -3.83 -10.72
#